data_AF-A0A1Y2LT37-F1
#
_entry.id   AF-A0A1Y2LT37-F1
#
_cell.length_a   1.000
_cell.length_b   1.000
_cell.length_c   1.000
_cell.angle_alpha   90.00
_cell.angle_beta   90.00
_cell.angle_gamma   90.00
#
_symmetry.space_group_name_H-M   'P 1'
#
loop_
_entity.id
_entity.type
_entity.pdbx_description
1 polymer ?
#
loop_
_entity_poly.entity_id
_entity_poly.type
_entity_poly.pdbx_seq_one_letter_code
_entity_poly.pdbx_strand_id
1 'polypeptide(L)'
;MLSLVLLALAPVLLHAQQHQHQQIPLQEHQPELVIPLTLSKEKTYTFESSLDGTRILSSTTLQDIQSYGDIISLPQNAVITIPLEPTLPGVIMLNSLLQQETKWMYTAVPGENIGITHVGIRRGGMVSMDAHATRLALDTPYIALPGEMYDVLVQATKPVPHQHSTGYDDVVDCSRMEIFPDIVLGLEPETDEEEEDDDTIRGEIVITPDQYVLETEEGQCILLAKRAYHQSREEVVLGWAAVRGRSVVLDWVNERTGFDL
;
A
#
# COMPACT_ATOMS: atom_id res chain seq x y z
N MET A 1 27.18 -43.48 -84.62
CA MET A 1 27.11 -42.01 -84.74
C MET A 1 27.27 -41.42 -83.35
N LEU A 2 28.29 -40.57 -83.19
CA LEU A 2 28.49 -39.48 -82.22
C LEU A 2 28.19 -39.67 -80.72
N SER A 3 29.28 -39.70 -79.95
CA SER A 3 29.79 -38.64 -79.05
C SER A 3 28.98 -38.04 -77.88
N LEU A 4 29.78 -37.73 -76.84
CA LEU A 4 29.67 -36.74 -75.75
C LEU A 4 28.93 -37.21 -74.48
N VAL A 5 29.54 -37.54 -73.33
CA VAL A 5 30.68 -37.00 -72.53
C VAL A 5 30.36 -35.67 -71.80
N LEU A 6 30.27 -35.78 -70.46
CA LEU A 6 30.65 -34.87 -69.35
C LEU A 6 29.62 -34.02 -68.55
N LEU A 7 29.75 -34.22 -67.23
CA LEU A 7 29.90 -33.26 -66.10
C LEU A 7 28.69 -32.48 -65.53
N ALA A 8 28.37 -32.78 -64.26
CA ALA A 8 28.58 -31.91 -63.08
C ALA A 8 28.21 -32.71 -61.81
N LEU A 9 29.16 -33.12 -60.95
CA LEU A 9 29.73 -32.40 -59.79
C LEU A 9 28.73 -31.99 -58.67
N ALA A 10 28.63 -32.88 -57.67
CA ALA A 10 28.82 -32.61 -56.22
C ALA A 10 27.74 -31.77 -55.46
N PRO A 11 27.84 -31.63 -54.12
CA PRO A 11 26.96 -32.25 -53.12
C PRO A 11 26.22 -31.19 -52.28
N VAL A 12 25.90 -31.48 -51.00
CA VAL A 12 25.48 -30.59 -49.87
C VAL A 12 24.04 -30.92 -49.42
N LEU A 13 23.88 -31.84 -48.46
CA LEU A 13 23.90 -31.65 -47.00
C LEU A 13 22.64 -30.95 -46.44
N LEU A 14 22.01 -31.67 -45.51
CA LEU A 14 21.18 -31.23 -44.38
C LEU A 14 20.18 -30.10 -44.63
N HIS A 15 18.91 -30.48 -44.78
CA HIS A 15 17.83 -29.68 -44.20
C HIS A 15 17.77 -29.93 -42.69
N ALA A 16 18.73 -29.38 -41.96
CA ALA A 16 18.49 -29.04 -40.56
C ALA A 16 17.58 -27.80 -40.60
N GLN A 17 16.29 -28.00 -40.33
CA GLN A 17 15.40 -26.89 -40.01
C GLN A 17 15.99 -26.19 -38.78
N GLN A 18 16.70 -25.08 -39.02
CA GLN A 18 16.91 -24.08 -38.00
C GLN A 18 15.52 -23.59 -37.61
N HIS A 19 14.99 -24.17 -36.53
CA HIS A 19 14.19 -23.40 -35.59
C HIS A 19 15.06 -22.21 -35.19
N GLN A 20 14.89 -21.09 -35.89
CA GLN A 20 15.18 -19.80 -35.29
C GLN A 20 14.26 -19.72 -34.08
N HIS A 21 14.79 -20.14 -32.93
CA HIS A 21 14.51 -19.47 -31.69
C HIS A 21 14.76 -17.99 -31.97
N GLN A 22 13.71 -17.27 -32.38
CA GLN A 22 13.62 -15.86 -32.08
C GLN A 22 13.77 -15.80 -30.56
N GLN A 23 14.99 -15.51 -30.12
CA GLN A 23 15.20 -14.97 -28.80
C GLN A 23 14.34 -13.72 -28.76
N ILE A 24 13.21 -13.81 -28.06
CA ILE A 24 12.51 -12.62 -27.59
C ILE A 24 13.59 -11.86 -26.82
N PRO A 25 13.95 -10.63 -27.24
CA PRO A 25 14.91 -9.84 -26.48
C PRO A 25 14.42 -9.83 -25.03
N LEU A 26 15.30 -10.14 -24.08
CA LEU A 26 15.03 -9.84 -22.68
C LEU A 26 14.61 -8.37 -22.67
N GLN A 27 13.32 -8.15 -22.42
CA GLN A 27 12.77 -6.83 -22.23
C GLN A 27 13.58 -6.30 -21.05
N GLU A 28 14.53 -5.40 -21.31
CA GLU A 28 15.34 -4.76 -20.28
C GLU A 28 14.35 -4.23 -19.26
N HIS A 29 14.27 -4.91 -18.12
CA HIS A 29 13.46 -4.43 -17.02
C HIS A 29 14.04 -3.07 -16.69
N GLN A 30 13.21 -2.04 -16.82
CA GLN A 30 13.60 -0.72 -16.33
C GLN A 30 14.07 -0.90 -14.89
N PRO A 31 15.19 -0.28 -14.49
CA PRO A 31 15.70 -0.42 -13.15
C PRO A 31 14.62 0.04 -12.17
N GLU A 32 14.17 -0.88 -11.33
CA GLU A 32 13.29 -0.61 -10.22
C GLU A 32 13.94 0.46 -9.35
N LEU A 33 13.33 1.65 -9.30
CA LEU A 33 13.86 2.74 -8.49
C LEU A 33 13.37 2.53 -7.05
N VAL A 34 14.33 2.31 -6.15
CA VAL A 34 14.10 2.09 -4.72
C VAL A 34 14.45 3.36 -3.95
N ILE A 35 13.45 3.94 -3.29
CA ILE A 35 13.57 5.18 -2.52
C ILE A 35 13.38 4.84 -1.03
N PRO A 36 14.40 5.04 -0.17
CA PRO A 36 14.28 4.77 1.25
C PRO A 36 13.43 5.84 1.97
N LEU A 37 12.62 5.40 2.93
CA LEU A 37 11.82 6.23 3.81
C LEU A 37 12.39 6.21 5.23
N THR A 38 12.49 7.38 5.84
CA THR A 38 12.94 7.56 7.23
C THR A 38 11.81 8.16 8.06
N LEU A 39 11.56 7.62 9.26
CA LEU A 39 10.60 8.18 10.20
C LEU A 39 11.24 9.36 10.96
N SER A 40 10.63 10.53 10.87
CA SER A 40 11.06 11.72 11.62
C SER A 40 10.64 11.66 13.09
N LYS A 41 11.17 12.58 13.90
CA LYS A 41 10.76 12.74 15.31
C LYS A 41 9.30 13.18 15.46
N GLU A 42 8.79 13.86 14.44
CA GLU A 42 7.40 14.31 14.31
C GLU A 42 6.46 13.18 13.84
N LYS A 43 6.96 11.93 13.74
CA LYS A 43 6.21 10.74 13.33
C LYS A 43 5.67 10.83 11.89
N THR A 44 6.43 11.47 11.00
CA THR A 44 6.14 11.54 9.57
C THR A 44 7.23 10.84 8.79
N TYR A 45 6.87 10.06 7.77
CA TYR A 45 7.86 9.48 6.88
C TYR A 45 8.36 10.51 5.87
N THR A 46 9.68 10.52 5.65
CA THR A 46 10.35 11.42 4.71
C THR A 46 11.30 10.67 3.80
N PHE A 47 11.58 11.22 2.62
CA PHE A 47 12.60 10.72 1.70
C PHE A 47 13.37 11.88 1.07
N GLU A 48 14.56 11.59 0.56
CA GLU A 48 15.38 12.57 -0.15
C GLU A 48 15.03 12.62 -1.64
N SER A 49 14.66 13.81 -2.11
CA SER A 49 14.46 14.13 -3.53
C SER A 49 15.67 14.86 -4.07
N SER A 50 16.09 14.50 -5.28
CA SER A 50 17.20 15.15 -5.99
C SER A 50 16.93 16.59 -6.40
N LEU A 51 15.64 17.01 -6.47
CA LEU A 51 15.26 18.34 -6.95
C LEU A 51 15.12 19.37 -5.83
N ASP A 52 14.68 18.96 -4.65
CA ASP A 52 14.25 19.89 -3.59
C ASP A 52 14.54 19.39 -2.17
N GLY A 53 15.36 18.34 -2.03
CA GLY A 53 15.82 17.82 -0.75
C GLY A 53 14.78 16.95 -0.04
N THR A 54 14.73 17.02 1.29
CA THR A 54 13.86 16.18 2.12
C THR A 54 12.38 16.49 1.89
N ARG A 55 11.60 15.50 1.44
CA ARG A 55 10.15 15.58 1.25
C ARG A 55 9.42 14.68 2.24
N ILE A 56 8.19 15.07 2.59
CA ILE A 56 7.26 14.24 3.38
C ILE A 56 6.55 13.26 2.43
N LEU A 57 6.41 12.01 2.86
CA LEU A 57 5.59 11.02 2.18
C LEU A 57 4.13 11.46 2.23
N SER A 58 3.57 11.83 1.09
CA SER A 58 2.17 12.26 0.96
C SER A 58 1.61 11.85 -0.39
N SER A 59 0.28 11.76 -0.51
CA SER A 59 -0.40 11.50 -1.79
C SER A 59 0.02 12.51 -2.87
N THR A 60 0.06 13.80 -2.50
CA THR A 60 0.53 14.88 -3.39
C THR A 60 1.96 14.70 -3.84
N THR A 61 2.85 14.29 -2.92
CA THR A 61 4.26 14.09 -3.26
C THR A 61 4.46 12.85 -4.15
N LEU A 62 3.67 11.79 -3.97
CA LEU A 62 3.71 10.62 -4.84
C LEU A 62 3.19 10.92 -6.24
N GLN A 63 2.17 11.78 -6.37
CA GLN A 63 1.73 12.33 -7.65
C GLN A 63 2.80 13.23 -8.26
N ASP A 64 3.49 14.05 -7.46
CA ASP A 64 4.59 14.87 -7.96
C ASP A 64 5.76 14.02 -8.45
N ILE A 65 6.04 12.85 -7.86
CA ILE A 65 7.05 11.90 -8.39
C ILE A 65 6.73 11.54 -9.85
N GLN A 66 5.46 11.57 -10.28
CA GLN A 66 5.08 11.44 -11.68
C GLN A 66 5.60 12.59 -12.56
N SER A 67 5.69 13.80 -12.01
CA SER A 67 6.17 14.98 -12.72
C SER A 67 7.70 15.07 -12.85
N TYR A 68 8.47 14.15 -12.23
CA TYR A 68 9.93 14.10 -12.36
C TYR A 68 10.33 13.58 -13.75
N GLY A 69 10.37 14.49 -14.71
CA GLY A 69 10.70 14.24 -16.12
C GLY A 69 12.16 13.87 -16.43
N ASP A 70 12.96 13.45 -15.45
CA ASP A 70 14.38 13.13 -15.65
C ASP A 70 14.70 11.62 -15.61
N ILE A 71 13.69 10.75 -15.45
CA ILE A 71 13.81 9.30 -15.62
C ILE A 71 12.84 8.88 -16.73
N ILE A 72 13.31 8.03 -17.65
CA ILE A 72 12.80 7.75 -19.00
C ILE A 72 11.37 7.12 -19.06
N SER A 73 10.59 7.17 -17.99
CA SER A 73 9.16 6.82 -18.01
C SER A 73 8.50 7.25 -16.70
N LEU A 74 7.34 7.90 -16.81
CA LEU A 74 6.40 8.13 -15.72
C LEU A 74 6.24 6.84 -14.87
N PRO A 75 6.33 6.91 -13.53
CA PRO A 75 6.04 5.75 -12.69
C PRO A 75 4.59 5.34 -12.90
N GLN A 76 4.42 4.13 -13.43
CA GLN A 76 3.11 3.51 -13.70
C GLN A 76 2.47 3.04 -12.40
N ASN A 77 3.31 2.54 -11.49
CA ASN A 77 2.93 2.12 -10.17
C ASN A 77 3.99 2.50 -9.13
N ALA A 78 3.56 2.54 -7.88
CA ALA A 78 4.41 2.66 -6.71
C ALA A 78 3.99 1.61 -5.67
N VAL A 79 4.94 0.84 -5.17
CA VAL A 79 4.76 -0.06 -4.03
C VAL A 79 5.39 0.62 -2.81
N ILE A 80 4.59 0.78 -1.76
CA ILE A 80 4.98 1.44 -0.52
C ILE A 80 4.95 0.40 0.58
N THR A 81 6.09 0.20 1.23
CA THR A 81 6.22 -0.73 2.35
C THR A 81 6.76 0.03 3.56
N ILE A 82 5.97 0.04 4.63
CA ILE A 82 6.34 0.65 5.90
C ILE A 82 6.48 -0.49 6.91
N PRO A 83 7.62 -0.69 7.57
CA PRO A 83 7.78 -1.79 8.53
C PRO A 83 6.96 -1.54 9.80
N LEU A 84 6.57 -2.62 10.50
CA LEU A 84 6.00 -2.52 11.85
C LEU A 84 7.01 -1.93 12.84
N GLU A 85 8.27 -2.36 12.71
CA GLU A 85 9.37 -1.92 13.55
C GLU A 85 9.81 -0.51 13.13
N PRO A 86 9.60 0.54 13.96
CA PRO A 86 9.88 1.93 13.58
C PRO A 86 11.38 2.22 13.42
N THR A 87 12.25 1.36 13.95
CA THR A 87 13.71 1.49 13.79
C THR A 87 14.20 1.07 12.39
N LEU A 88 13.37 0.36 11.62
CA LEU A 88 13.67 -0.02 10.25
C LEU A 88 13.17 1.04 9.26
N PRO A 89 13.93 1.33 8.19
CA PRO A 89 13.47 2.23 7.15
C PRO A 89 12.34 1.60 6.33
N GLY A 90 11.38 2.42 5.91
CA GLY A 90 10.41 2.05 4.88
C GLY A 90 10.99 2.19 3.48
N VAL A 91 10.24 1.80 2.47
CA VAL A 91 10.68 1.85 1.07
C VAL A 91 9.52 2.22 0.14
N ILE A 92 9.81 3.01 -0.88
CA ILE A 92 8.98 3.15 -2.08
C ILE A 92 9.73 2.48 -3.24
N MET A 93 9.06 1.58 -3.96
CA MET A 93 9.56 0.96 -5.18
C MET A 93 8.70 1.43 -6.35
N LEU A 94 9.33 2.02 -7.37
CA LEU A 94 8.62 2.53 -8.55
C LEU A 94 8.76 1.56 -9.72
N ASN A 95 7.68 1.39 -10.48
CA ASN A 95 7.59 0.45 -11.62
C ASN A 95 7.93 -0.99 -11.24
N SER A 96 7.57 -1.39 -10.02
CA SER A 96 7.82 -2.74 -9.52
C SER A 96 6.86 -3.75 -10.14
N LEU A 97 7.36 -4.97 -10.35
CA LEU A 97 6.52 -6.11 -10.65
C LEU A 97 5.99 -6.67 -9.33
N LEU A 98 4.67 -6.71 -9.20
CA LEU A 98 4.01 -7.19 -7.99
C LEU A 98 4.25 -8.68 -7.83
N GLN A 99 4.81 -9.07 -6.67
CA GLN A 99 5.16 -10.45 -6.36
C GLN A 99 4.14 -11.14 -5.43
N GLN A 100 3.22 -10.38 -4.83
CA GLN A 100 2.28 -10.86 -3.81
C GLN A 100 0.83 -10.81 -4.30
N GLU A 101 -0.04 -11.59 -3.65
CA GLU A 101 -1.50 -11.58 -3.86
C GLU A 101 -2.08 -10.24 -3.38
N THR A 102 -2.04 -9.25 -4.25
CA THR A 102 -2.59 -7.92 -4.00
C THR A 102 -4.09 -7.96 -4.25
N LYS A 103 -4.93 -7.67 -3.24
CA LYS A 103 -6.34 -7.37 -3.49
C LYS A 103 -6.41 -5.98 -4.10
N TRP A 104 -7.19 -5.82 -5.17
CA TRP A 104 -7.32 -4.58 -5.94
C TRP A 104 -8.69 -3.94 -5.77
N MET A 105 -8.70 -2.62 -5.70
CA MET A 105 -9.90 -1.80 -5.65
C MET A 105 -9.80 -0.73 -6.71
N TYR A 106 -10.87 -0.54 -7.47
CA TYR A 106 -10.96 0.57 -8.40
C TYR A 106 -10.90 1.90 -7.63
N THR A 107 -10.02 2.80 -8.07
CA THR A 107 -9.85 4.15 -7.53
C THR A 107 -9.40 5.09 -8.65
N ALA A 108 -10.29 5.95 -9.12
CA ALA A 108 -9.99 6.93 -10.18
C ALA A 108 -8.72 7.75 -9.89
N VAL A 109 -8.43 8.00 -8.61
CA VAL A 109 -7.13 8.50 -8.14
C VAL A 109 -6.59 7.49 -7.12
N PRO A 110 -5.47 6.80 -7.39
CA PRO A 110 -4.89 5.84 -6.45
C PRO A 110 -4.70 6.43 -5.05
N GLY A 111 -5.15 5.69 -4.04
CA GLY A 111 -5.16 6.08 -2.64
C GLY A 111 -6.37 6.92 -2.21
N GLU A 112 -7.24 7.36 -3.12
CA GLU A 112 -8.40 8.21 -2.81
C GLU A 112 -9.73 7.50 -3.10
N ASN A 113 -10.76 7.81 -2.31
CA ASN A 113 -12.13 7.27 -2.44
C ASN A 113 -12.16 5.74 -2.65
N ILE A 114 -11.35 5.00 -1.89
CA ILE A 114 -11.33 3.55 -1.87
C ILE A 114 -12.68 3.06 -1.33
N GLY A 115 -13.42 2.30 -2.14
CA GLY A 115 -14.72 1.75 -1.79
C GLY A 115 -14.63 0.79 -0.60
N ILE A 116 -15.43 1.07 0.43
CA ILE A 116 -15.59 0.20 1.59
C ILE A 116 -17.08 0.01 1.88
N THR A 117 -17.43 -1.09 2.54
CA THR A 117 -18.81 -1.41 2.92
C THR A 117 -19.12 -1.03 4.36
N HIS A 118 -18.12 -1.14 5.24
CA HIS A 118 -18.26 -0.86 6.65
C HIS A 118 -16.91 -0.58 7.31
N VAL A 119 -16.95 0.04 8.48
CA VAL A 119 -15.85 0.10 9.43
C VAL A 119 -16.31 -0.49 10.76
N GLY A 120 -15.44 -1.26 11.42
CA GLY A 120 -15.76 -1.91 12.68
C GLY A 120 -14.59 -2.07 13.62
N ILE A 121 -14.92 -2.33 14.88
CA ILE A 121 -14.00 -2.63 15.96
C ILE A 121 -14.27 -4.08 16.41
N ARG A 122 -13.27 -4.96 16.28
CA ARG A 122 -13.43 -6.42 16.47
C ARG A 122 -12.61 -6.95 17.64
N ARG A 123 -13.29 -7.59 18.60
CA ARG A 123 -12.67 -8.32 19.72
C ARG A 123 -13.63 -9.40 20.24
N GLY A 124 -13.57 -10.62 19.70
CA GLY A 124 -14.49 -11.72 20.04
C GLY A 124 -15.93 -11.53 19.52
N GLY A 125 -16.35 -10.29 19.29
CA GLY A 125 -17.46 -9.87 18.44
C GLY A 125 -17.08 -8.57 17.71
N MET A 126 -17.91 -8.12 16.77
CA MET A 126 -17.66 -6.91 15.99
C MET A 126 -18.77 -5.89 16.23
N VAL A 127 -18.38 -4.65 16.53
CA VAL A 127 -19.25 -3.48 16.46
C VAL A 127 -18.88 -2.74 15.20
N SER A 128 -19.82 -2.59 14.27
CA SER A 128 -19.57 -1.95 12.97
C SER A 128 -20.65 -0.92 12.65
N MET A 129 -20.31 -0.04 11.72
CA MET A 129 -21.23 0.88 11.08
C MET A 129 -20.94 0.92 9.58
N ASP A 130 -21.95 1.28 8.79
CA ASP A 130 -21.79 1.47 7.37
C ASP A 130 -20.83 2.64 7.11
N ALA A 131 -19.96 2.46 6.12
CA ALA A 131 -19.08 3.48 5.59
C ALA A 131 -18.89 3.18 4.12
N HIS A 132 -18.72 4.21 3.30
CA HIS A 132 -18.76 4.06 1.84
C HIS A 132 -17.41 4.33 1.17
N ALA A 133 -16.53 5.08 1.85
CA ALA A 133 -15.25 5.45 1.29
C ALA A 133 -14.20 5.62 2.39
N THR A 134 -12.97 5.30 2.01
CA THR A 134 -11.77 5.61 2.76
C THR A 134 -10.71 6.21 1.83
N ARG A 135 -9.66 6.79 2.41
CA ARG A 135 -8.50 7.27 1.65
C ARG A 135 -7.21 7.08 2.44
N LEU A 136 -6.10 7.04 1.72
CA LEU A 136 -4.76 7.03 2.28
C LEU A 136 -4.32 8.47 2.60
N ALA A 137 -3.71 8.66 3.76
CA ALA A 137 -3.11 9.91 4.19
C ALA A 137 -1.73 9.63 4.80
N LEU A 138 -0.78 9.23 3.94
CA LEU A 138 0.54 8.77 4.37
C LEU A 138 1.40 9.87 5.04
N ASP A 139 0.95 11.12 4.97
CA ASP A 139 1.53 12.30 5.61
C ASP A 139 1.23 12.39 7.11
N THR A 140 0.26 11.61 7.60
CA THR A 140 -0.11 11.54 9.02
C THR A 140 0.09 10.13 9.57
N PRO A 141 0.51 9.99 10.85
CA PRO A 141 0.55 8.68 11.50
C PRO A 141 -0.86 8.19 11.86
N TYR A 142 -1.84 9.07 11.94
CA TYR A 142 -3.12 8.75 12.57
C TYR A 142 -4.12 8.09 11.61
N ILE A 143 -4.82 7.08 12.13
CA ILE A 143 -6.05 6.56 11.56
C ILE A 143 -7.20 7.45 12.06
N ALA A 144 -7.89 8.14 11.16
CA ALA A 144 -9.08 8.90 11.53
C ALA A 144 -10.32 8.03 11.38
N LEU A 145 -11.09 7.88 12.46
CA LEU A 145 -12.30 7.08 12.51
C LEU A 145 -13.56 7.95 12.71
N PRO A 146 -14.72 7.52 12.22
CA PRO A 146 -16.01 8.08 12.62
C PRO A 146 -16.14 8.12 14.15
N GLY A 147 -16.87 9.10 14.66
CA GLY A 147 -16.93 9.40 16.10
C GLY A 147 -17.33 8.21 16.94
N GLU A 148 -18.32 7.46 16.48
CA GLU A 148 -18.87 6.27 17.11
C GLU A 148 -17.82 5.15 17.22
N MET A 149 -17.10 4.89 16.13
CA MET A 149 -16.06 3.85 16.11
C MET A 149 -14.83 4.27 16.93
N TYR A 150 -14.46 5.55 16.87
CA TYR A 150 -13.40 6.10 17.71
C TYR A 150 -13.75 5.97 19.20
N ASP A 151 -14.99 6.29 19.59
CA ASP A 151 -15.44 6.21 20.98
C ASP A 151 -15.42 4.75 21.49
N VAL A 152 -15.77 3.77 20.64
CA VAL A 152 -15.62 2.33 20.96
C VAL A 152 -14.14 1.95 21.15
N LEU A 153 -13.26 2.39 20.25
CA LEU A 153 -11.83 2.12 20.35
C LEU A 153 -11.24 2.71 21.65
N VAL A 154 -11.55 3.97 21.96
CA VAL A 154 -11.11 4.68 23.17
C VAL A 154 -11.62 4.00 24.44
N GLN A 155 -12.85 3.47 24.46
CA GLN A 155 -13.36 2.71 25.60
C GLN A 155 -12.56 1.41 25.84
N ALA A 156 -12.11 0.75 24.77
CA ALA A 156 -11.32 -0.47 24.85
C ALA A 156 -9.88 -0.19 25.28
N THR A 157 -9.25 0.86 24.72
CA THR A 157 -7.81 1.16 24.90
C THR A 157 -7.54 2.06 26.11
N LYS A 158 -8.53 2.86 26.55
CA LYS A 158 -8.46 3.80 27.68
C LYS A 158 -7.23 4.72 27.62
N PRO A 159 -7.05 5.49 26.53
CA PRO A 159 -5.92 6.38 26.39
C PRO A 159 -5.94 7.48 27.46
N VAL A 160 -4.75 7.90 27.87
CA VAL A 160 -4.52 9.05 28.75
C VAL A 160 -3.73 10.09 27.97
N PRO A 161 -4.21 11.34 27.89
CA PRO A 161 -3.45 12.41 27.24
C PRO A 161 -2.11 12.63 27.94
N HIS A 162 -1.03 12.56 27.17
CA HIS A 162 0.33 12.86 27.62
C HIS A 162 0.84 14.09 26.90
N GLN A 163 1.23 15.11 27.66
CA GLN A 163 1.78 16.34 27.12
C GLN A 163 3.29 16.21 26.92
N HIS A 164 3.77 16.56 25.74
CA HIS A 164 5.20 16.66 25.42
C HIS A 164 5.51 18.03 24.82
N SER A 165 6.79 18.29 24.52
CA SER A 165 7.27 19.62 24.06
C SER A 165 6.61 20.11 22.78
N THR A 166 6.10 19.21 21.95
CA THR A 166 5.54 19.50 20.61
C THR A 166 4.03 19.28 20.51
N GLY A 167 3.35 18.87 21.58
CA GLY A 167 1.90 18.62 21.53
C GLY A 167 1.37 17.70 22.63
N TYR A 168 0.29 16.99 22.28
CA TYR A 168 -0.34 15.98 23.10
C TYR A 168 -0.47 14.69 22.30
N ASP A 169 -0.12 13.58 22.94
CA ASP A 169 -0.30 12.23 22.43
C ASP A 169 -1.26 11.46 23.35
N ASP A 170 -2.07 10.60 22.77
CA ASP A 170 -2.91 9.67 23.53
C ASP A 170 -2.08 8.42 23.87
N VAL A 171 -1.76 8.22 25.14
CA VAL A 171 -0.91 7.10 25.59
C VAL A 171 -1.77 5.98 26.18
N VAL A 172 -1.47 4.75 25.80
CA VAL A 172 -2.15 3.53 26.25
C VAL A 172 -1.19 2.63 27.03
N ASP A 173 -1.74 1.67 27.76
CA ASP A 173 -0.96 0.69 28.52
C ASP A 173 -0.40 -0.39 27.59
N CYS A 174 0.93 -0.39 27.38
CA CYS A 174 1.64 -1.37 26.55
C CYS A 174 1.34 -2.82 26.93
N SER A 175 1.15 -3.11 28.23
CA SER A 175 0.90 -4.48 28.71
C SER A 175 -0.46 -5.04 28.30
N ARG A 176 -1.35 -4.19 27.79
CA ARG A 176 -2.72 -4.55 27.39
C ARG A 176 -2.90 -4.61 25.87
N MET A 177 -1.82 -4.46 25.10
CA MET A 177 -1.88 -4.45 23.63
C MET A 177 -2.52 -5.72 23.07
N GLU A 178 -2.21 -6.89 23.64
CA GLU A 178 -2.80 -8.18 23.26
C GLU A 178 -4.33 -8.24 23.41
N ILE A 179 -4.92 -7.35 24.22
CA ILE A 179 -6.37 -7.29 24.46
C ILE A 179 -7.08 -6.14 23.73
N PHE A 180 -6.35 -5.31 23.01
CA PHE A 180 -6.95 -4.27 22.19
C PHE A 180 -7.66 -4.88 20.96
N PRO A 181 -8.70 -4.21 20.45
CA PRO A 181 -9.49 -4.73 19.33
C PRO A 181 -8.80 -4.48 17.98
N ASP A 182 -9.14 -5.23 16.94
CA ASP A 182 -8.76 -4.85 15.58
C ASP A 182 -9.67 -3.75 15.05
N ILE A 183 -9.16 -2.86 14.21
CA ILE A 183 -9.97 -1.99 13.36
C ILE A 183 -10.15 -2.72 12.03
N VAL A 184 -11.37 -2.90 11.58
CA VAL A 184 -11.69 -3.68 10.38
C VAL A 184 -12.39 -2.77 9.38
N LEU A 185 -11.96 -2.79 8.13
CA LEU A 185 -12.67 -2.17 7.02
C LEU A 185 -13.07 -3.25 6.03
N GLY A 186 -14.36 -3.39 5.76
CA GLY A 186 -14.83 -4.28 4.69
C GLY A 186 -14.63 -3.62 3.34
N LEU A 187 -13.98 -4.30 2.40
CA LEU A 187 -13.77 -3.82 1.04
C LEU A 187 -15.01 -4.08 0.18
N GLU A 188 -15.27 -3.17 -0.75
CA GLU A 188 -16.22 -3.45 -1.83
C GLU A 188 -15.63 -4.50 -2.80
N PRO A 189 -16.45 -5.43 -3.31
CA PRO A 189 -16.01 -6.39 -4.33
C PRO A 189 -15.61 -5.66 -5.62
N GLU A 190 -14.65 -6.23 -6.38
CA GLU A 190 -14.20 -5.62 -7.64
C GLU A 190 -15.23 -5.81 -8.77
N THR A 191 -16.07 -6.85 -8.67
CA THR A 191 -17.10 -7.17 -9.64
C THR A 191 -18.38 -7.65 -8.97
N ASP A 192 -19.52 -7.38 -9.59
CA ASP A 192 -20.84 -7.85 -9.14
C ASP A 192 -20.91 -9.39 -9.06
N GLU A 193 -20.06 -10.11 -9.80
CA GLU A 193 -19.96 -11.57 -9.75
C GLU A 193 -19.38 -12.09 -8.42
N GLU A 194 -18.58 -11.28 -7.69
CA GLU A 194 -18.11 -11.60 -6.32
C GLU A 194 -19.22 -11.42 -5.27
N GLU A 195 -20.36 -10.81 -5.62
CA GLU A 195 -21.50 -10.63 -4.70
C GLU A 195 -22.42 -11.85 -4.60
N GLU A 196 -22.45 -12.72 -5.62
CA GLU A 196 -23.44 -13.79 -5.75
C GLU A 196 -23.01 -15.15 -5.18
N ASP A 197 -21.71 -15.37 -4.91
CA ASP A 197 -21.24 -16.54 -4.18
C ASP A 197 -21.29 -16.26 -2.68
N ASP A 198 -22.23 -16.89 -1.96
CA ASP A 198 -22.44 -16.80 -0.51
C ASP A 198 -21.20 -17.24 0.32
N ASP A 199 -20.22 -17.84 -0.35
CA ASP A 199 -18.92 -18.29 0.19
C ASP A 199 -17.73 -17.39 -0.24
N THR A 200 -17.93 -16.35 -1.06
CA THR A 200 -16.83 -15.43 -1.44
C THR A 200 -16.46 -14.57 -0.24
N ILE A 201 -15.25 -14.79 0.24
CA ILE A 201 -14.65 -14.04 1.34
C ILE A 201 -14.62 -12.56 0.94
N ARG A 202 -15.55 -11.77 1.49
CA ARG A 202 -15.47 -10.30 1.41
C ARG A 202 -14.10 -9.89 1.94
N GLY A 203 -13.33 -9.20 1.12
CA GLY A 203 -12.01 -8.72 1.52
C GLY A 203 -12.13 -7.79 2.72
N GLU A 204 -11.28 -7.98 3.72
CA GLU A 204 -11.20 -7.09 4.87
C GLU A 204 -9.79 -6.52 5.00
N ILE A 205 -9.68 -5.21 5.21
CA ILE A 205 -8.45 -4.62 5.75
C ILE A 205 -8.55 -4.70 7.27
N VAL A 206 -7.77 -5.61 7.86
CA VAL A 206 -7.67 -5.76 9.33
C VAL A 206 -6.47 -5.01 9.83
N ILE A 207 -6.68 -3.95 10.61
CA ILE A 207 -5.62 -3.14 11.23
C ILE A 207 -5.50 -3.55 12.70
N THR A 208 -4.39 -4.18 13.03
CA THR A 208 -4.13 -4.78 14.34
C THR A 208 -3.57 -3.75 15.35
N PRO A 209 -3.60 -4.04 16.67
CA PRO A 209 -2.96 -3.20 17.68
C PRO A 209 -1.49 -2.91 17.38
N ASP A 210 -0.75 -3.88 16.85
CA ASP A 210 0.65 -3.71 16.43
C ASP A 210 0.83 -2.68 15.31
N GLN A 211 -0.24 -2.24 14.66
CA GLN A 211 -0.19 -1.23 13.62
C GLN A 211 -0.58 0.15 14.15
N TYR A 212 -1.66 0.23 14.93
CA TYR A 212 -2.18 1.51 15.43
C TYR A 212 -1.65 1.90 16.83
N VAL A 213 -0.81 1.08 17.45
CA VAL A 213 -0.08 1.43 18.68
C VAL A 213 1.42 1.49 18.38
N LEU A 214 2.06 2.61 18.74
CA LEU A 214 3.49 2.82 18.54
C LEU A 214 4.21 2.92 19.88
N GLU A 215 5.08 1.96 20.16
CA GLU A 215 6.01 2.04 21.28
C GLU A 215 7.17 3.01 20.94
N THR A 216 7.41 3.98 21.82
CA THR A 216 8.52 4.92 21.70
C THR A 216 9.79 4.38 22.35
N GLU A 217 10.94 4.99 22.05
CA GLU A 217 12.22 4.67 22.71
C GLU A 217 12.17 4.87 24.24
N GLU A 218 11.23 5.68 24.73
CA GLU A 218 11.00 5.92 26.16
C GLU A 218 10.08 4.86 26.81
N GLY A 219 9.64 3.85 26.05
CA GLY A 219 8.73 2.78 26.50
C GLY A 219 7.27 3.22 26.63
N GLN A 220 6.88 4.32 25.97
CA GLN A 220 5.48 4.77 25.95
C GLN A 220 4.76 4.19 24.73
N CYS A 221 3.53 3.71 24.91
CA CYS A 221 2.71 3.24 23.79
C CYS A 221 1.70 4.30 23.39
N ILE A 222 1.86 4.83 22.18
CA ILE A 222 1.04 5.92 21.66
C ILE A 222 -0.05 5.35 20.76
N LEU A 223 -1.30 5.75 21.00
CA LEU A 223 -2.44 5.43 20.16
C LEU A 223 -2.42 6.31 18.90
N LEU A 224 -2.21 5.68 17.74
CA LEU A 224 -2.21 6.32 16.42
C LEU A 224 -3.60 6.32 15.79
N ALA A 225 -4.62 6.65 16.59
CA ALA A 225 -6.00 6.80 16.13
C ALA A 225 -6.57 8.13 16.61
N LYS A 226 -7.39 8.78 15.78
CA LYS A 226 -8.06 10.04 16.09
C LYS A 226 -9.51 10.03 15.63
N ARG A 227 -10.31 10.88 16.26
CA ARG A 227 -11.66 11.18 15.78
C ARG A 227 -11.58 11.98 14.49
N ALA A 228 -12.32 11.56 13.46
CA ALA A 228 -12.52 12.36 12.24
C ALA A 228 -13.33 13.61 12.60
N TYR A 229 -12.84 14.80 12.21
CA TYR A 229 -13.54 16.06 12.45
C TYR A 229 -14.47 16.39 11.27
N HIS A 230 -15.77 16.51 11.54
CA HIS A 230 -16.80 16.75 10.52
C HIS A 230 -16.62 18.09 9.80
N GLN A 231 -16.63 18.05 8.46
CA GLN A 231 -17.26 19.10 7.64
C GLN A 231 -18.22 18.59 6.56
N SER A 232 -18.32 17.30 6.25
CA SER A 232 -19.41 16.77 5.38
C SER A 232 -19.33 15.28 5.04
N ARG A 233 -18.26 14.56 5.39
CA ARG A 233 -18.11 13.13 5.11
C ARG A 233 -17.61 12.39 6.34
N GLU A 234 -18.34 11.37 6.77
CA GLU A 234 -17.89 10.36 7.74
C GLU A 234 -16.93 9.42 7.02
N GLU A 235 -15.79 9.96 6.59
CA GLU A 235 -14.76 9.23 5.87
C GLU A 235 -13.76 8.63 6.87
N VAL A 236 -13.38 7.38 6.64
CA VAL A 236 -12.22 6.77 7.32
C VAL A 236 -10.96 7.27 6.63
N VAL A 237 -9.97 7.72 7.40
CA VAL A 237 -8.68 8.16 6.84
C VAL A 237 -7.59 7.23 7.34
N LEU A 238 -6.92 6.58 6.41
CA LEU A 238 -5.84 5.63 6.68
C LEU A 238 -4.50 6.36 6.65
N GLY A 239 -4.04 6.80 7.82
CA GLY A 239 -2.66 7.24 8.00
C GLY A 239 -1.65 6.12 7.74
N TRP A 240 -0.36 6.44 7.77
CA TRP A 240 0.67 5.43 7.53
C TRP A 240 0.63 4.28 8.55
N ALA A 241 0.10 4.50 9.76
CA ALA A 241 -0.08 3.45 10.76
C ALA A 241 -1.07 2.37 10.33
N ALA A 242 -2.06 2.68 9.49
CA ALA A 242 -2.98 1.65 8.98
C ALA A 242 -2.27 0.64 8.06
N VAL A 243 -1.18 1.08 7.41
CA VAL A 243 -0.53 0.35 6.32
C VAL A 243 0.88 -0.14 6.69
N ARG A 244 1.39 0.18 7.88
CA ARG A 244 2.63 -0.44 8.36
C ARG A 244 2.47 -1.95 8.53
N GLY A 245 3.52 -2.70 8.24
CA GLY A 245 3.52 -4.16 8.23
C GLY A 245 2.96 -4.81 6.98
N ARG A 246 2.54 -4.03 5.98
CA ARG A 246 2.06 -4.53 4.69
C ARG A 246 2.52 -3.63 3.54
N SER A 247 2.32 -4.13 2.33
CA SER A 247 2.57 -3.37 1.10
C SER A 247 1.29 -2.73 0.60
N VAL A 248 1.38 -1.47 0.17
CA VAL A 248 0.32 -0.75 -0.53
C VAL A 248 0.79 -0.44 -1.93
N VAL A 249 -0.07 -0.66 -2.90
CA VAL A 249 0.22 -0.42 -4.31
C VAL A 249 -0.67 0.69 -4.84
N LEU A 250 -0.05 1.69 -5.45
CA LEU A 250 -0.73 2.75 -6.18
C LEU A 250 -0.46 2.52 -7.67
N ASP A 251 -1.51 2.25 -8.45
CA ASP A 251 -1.40 1.95 -9.87
C ASP A 251 -2.22 2.99 -10.66
N TRP A 252 -1.52 3.98 -11.21
CA TRP A 252 -2.14 5.07 -11.95
C TRP A 252 -2.49 4.71 -13.38
N VAL A 253 -1.89 3.66 -13.94
CA VAL A 253 -2.22 3.19 -15.29
C VAL A 253 -3.58 2.52 -15.30
N ASN A 254 -3.87 1.73 -14.27
CA ASN A 254 -5.11 0.98 -14.16
C ASN A 254 -6.12 1.61 -13.19
N GLU A 255 -5.85 2.83 -12.69
CA GLU A 255 -6.73 3.56 -11.77
C GLU A 255 -7.19 2.70 -10.58
N ARG A 256 -6.24 2.13 -9.84
CA ARG A 256 -6.54 1.21 -8.74
C ARG A 256 -5.55 1.30 -7.59
N THR A 257 -6.05 0.90 -6.41
CA THR A 257 -5.28 0.82 -5.17
C THR A 257 -5.24 -0.64 -4.73
N GLY A 258 -4.08 -1.10 -4.32
CA GLY A 258 -3.84 -2.48 -3.92
C GLY A 258 -3.35 -2.61 -2.49
N PHE A 259 -3.76 -3.67 -1.80
CA PHE A 259 -3.26 -4.04 -0.47
C PHE A 259 -2.83 -5.51 -0.47
N ASP A 260 -1.68 -5.77 0.15
CA ASP A 260 -1.29 -7.11 0.60
C ASP A 260 -2.11 -7.44 1.88
N LEU A 261 -2.95 -8.48 1.83
CA LEU A 261 -3.91 -8.84 2.88
C LEU A 261 -3.53 -10.13 3.61
#